data_AF-A0A0F9AZX8-F1
#
_entry.id   AF-A0A0F9AZX8-F1
#
_cell.length_a   1.000
_cell.length_b   1.000
_cell.length_c   1.000
_cell.angle_alpha   90.00
_cell.angle_beta   90.00
_cell.angle_gamma   90.00
#
_symmetry.space_group_name_H-M   'P 1'
#
loop_
_entity.id
_entity.type
_entity.pdbx_description
1 polymer ?
#
loop_
_entity_poly.entity_id
_entity_poly.type
_entity_poly.pdbx_seq_one_letter_code
_entity_poly.pdbx_strand_id
1 'polypeptide(L)'
;DQSPSLLFDDVTSQPSIKVIFRVDYPNNLLFSEDPLERQILTQLPYRLALEINGATGEKYLIKTLSYNLNNPNSDRFKSIF
;
A
#
# COMPACT_ATOMS: atom_id res chain seq x y z
N ASP A 1 2.04 -27.06 -0.34
CA ASP A 1 1.36 -26.72 0.92
C ASP A 1 0.89 -25.28 0.91
N GLN A 2 -0.42 -25.07 0.91
CA GLN A 2 -1.04 -23.75 1.04
C GLN A 2 -1.59 -23.67 2.46
N SER A 3 -0.75 -23.26 3.42
CA SER A 3 -1.19 -23.05 4.80
C SER A 3 -1.75 -21.64 4.93
N PRO A 4 -2.98 -21.46 5.44
CA PRO A 4 -3.60 -20.14 5.58
C PRO A 4 -2.78 -19.13 6.40
N SER A 5 -1.90 -19.61 7.28
CA SER A 5 -0.97 -18.78 8.07
C SER A 5 0.14 -18.14 7.24
N LEU A 6 0.47 -18.69 6.08
CA LEU A 6 1.52 -18.18 5.17
C LEU A 6 0.94 -17.21 4.12
N LEU A 7 -0.39 -17.11 4.00
CA LEU A 7 -1.04 -16.22 3.03
C LEU A 7 -0.61 -14.77 3.19
N PHE A 8 -0.38 -14.31 4.42
CA PHE A 8 0.03 -12.92 4.64
C PHE A 8 1.49 -12.69 4.18
N ASP A 9 2.36 -13.66 4.41
CA ASP A 9 3.77 -13.60 4.00
C ASP A 9 3.89 -13.74 2.47
N ASP A 10 3.12 -14.63 1.85
CA ASP A 10 3.07 -14.81 0.40
C ASP A 10 2.52 -13.57 -0.31
N VAL A 11 1.45 -12.96 0.23
CA VAL A 11 0.84 -11.75 -0.34
C VAL A 11 1.72 -10.51 -0.15
N THR A 12 2.53 -10.45 0.92
CA THR A 12 3.43 -9.31 1.16
C THR A 12 4.78 -9.45 0.46
N SER A 13 5.24 -10.68 0.20
CA SER A 13 6.51 -10.95 -0.47
C SER A 13 6.44 -10.83 -1.99
N GLN A 14 5.34 -11.24 -2.63
CA GLN A 14 5.20 -11.21 -4.09
C GLN A 14 3.87 -10.58 -4.60
N PRO A 15 3.44 -9.40 -4.10
CA PRO A 15 2.27 -8.74 -4.64
C PRO A 15 2.57 -8.20 -6.05
N SER A 16 1.62 -8.28 -6.99
CA SER A 16 1.78 -7.61 -8.28
C SER A 16 1.91 -6.09 -8.13
N ILE A 17 1.18 -5.50 -7.17
CA ILE A 17 1.25 -4.10 -6.77
C ILE A 17 1.12 -4.01 -5.25
N LYS A 18 1.99 -3.25 -4.60
CA LYS A 18 1.92 -2.94 -3.16
C LYS A 18 1.70 -1.45 -2.98
N VAL A 19 0.62 -1.05 -2.30
CA VAL A 19 0.35 0.35 -1.94
C VAL A 19 0.38 0.49 -0.43
N ILE A 20 1.39 1.19 0.09
CA ILE A 20 1.63 1.31 1.53
C ILE A 20 1.49 2.78 1.94
N PHE A 21 0.55 3.04 2.85
CA PHE A 21 0.42 4.35 3.49
C PHE A 21 1.45 4.52 4.60
N ARG A 22 1.40 5.65 5.30
CA ARG A 22 2.22 5.84 6.50
C ARG A 22 2.04 4.67 7.47
N VAL A 23 3.13 4.02 7.83
CA VAL A 23 3.20 2.94 8.81
C VAL A 23 4.45 3.12 9.66
N ASP A 24 4.27 3.17 10.97
CA ASP A 24 5.36 3.35 11.92
C ASP A 24 5.98 2.00 12.33
N TYR A 25 7.14 2.05 12.99
CA TYR A 25 7.77 0.88 13.60
C TYR A 25 6.89 0.32 14.74
N PRO A 26 6.81 -1.01 14.94
CA PRO A 26 7.51 -2.09 14.20
C PRO A 26 6.78 -2.57 12.95
N ASN A 27 5.58 -2.07 12.67
CA ASN A 27 4.72 -2.63 11.62
C ASN A 27 5.27 -2.40 10.21
N ASN A 28 6.12 -1.38 10.01
CA ASN A 28 6.79 -1.17 8.73
C ASN A 28 7.73 -2.33 8.32
N LEU A 29 8.17 -3.16 9.27
CA LEU A 29 8.97 -4.37 9.01
C LEU A 29 8.19 -5.43 8.22
N LEU A 30 6.87 -5.44 8.33
CA LEU A 30 6.01 -6.40 7.62
C LEU A 30 5.89 -6.08 6.12
N PHE A 31 6.26 -4.86 5.71
CA PHE A 31 6.03 -4.39 4.35
C PHE A 31 7.31 -4.17 3.55
N SER A 32 8.44 -3.94 4.23
CA SER A 32 9.74 -3.72 3.61
C SER A 32 10.91 -4.08 4.52
N GLU A 33 11.91 -4.76 3.94
CA GLU A 33 13.21 -5.00 4.57
C GLU A 33 14.19 -3.82 4.34
N ASP A 34 13.93 -2.99 3.33
CA ASP A 34 14.77 -1.84 2.97
C ASP A 34 14.67 -0.75 4.06
N PRO A 35 15.78 -0.38 4.73
CA PRO A 35 15.79 0.68 5.73
C PRO A 35 15.31 2.04 5.19
N LEU A 36 15.60 2.36 3.93
CA LEU A 36 15.22 3.62 3.31
C LEU A 36 13.71 3.68 3.08
N GLU A 37 13.12 2.60 2.56
CA GLU A 37 11.66 2.49 2.43
C GLU A 37 10.99 2.62 3.79
N ARG A 38 11.49 1.91 4.80
CA ARG A 38 10.97 2.00 6.16
C ARG A 38 11.02 3.42 6.71
N GLN A 39 12.09 4.16 6.45
CA GLN A 39 12.19 5.56 6.84
C GLN A 39 11.14 6.41 6.12
N ILE A 40 10.97 6.24 4.81
CA ILE A 40 9.93 6.94 4.02
C ILE A 40 8.54 6.65 4.62
N LEU A 41 8.22 5.39 4.91
CA LEU A 41 6.93 4.97 5.46
C LEU A 41 6.59 5.63 6.80
N THR A 42 7.59 5.99 7.63
CA THR A 42 7.34 6.72 8.88
C THR A 42 7.02 8.20 8.68
N GLN A 43 7.39 8.77 7.53
CA GLN A 43 7.32 10.21 7.25
C GLN A 43 6.26 10.58 6.22
N LEU A 44 5.56 9.59 5.64
CA LEU A 44 4.54 9.82 4.62
C LEU A 44 3.44 10.79 5.14
N PRO A 45 3.25 11.94 4.48
CA PRO A 45 2.16 12.85 4.79
C PRO A 45 0.79 12.23 4.53
N TYR A 46 -0.26 12.83 5.10
CA TYR A 46 -1.63 12.43 4.83
C TYR A 46 -1.89 12.32 3.31
N ARG A 47 -2.48 11.18 2.91
CA ARG A 47 -2.82 10.83 1.52
C ARG A 47 -1.66 10.55 0.56
N LEU A 48 -0.42 10.53 1.05
CA LEU A 48 0.68 9.97 0.30
C LEU A 48 0.88 8.50 0.64
N ALA A 49 1.23 7.72 -0.37
CA ALA A 49 1.54 6.30 -0.27
C ALA A 49 2.76 5.96 -1.12
N LEU A 50 3.51 4.97 -0.68
CA LEU A 50 4.54 4.30 -1.48
C LEU A 50 3.87 3.19 -2.29
N GLU A 51 3.91 3.32 -3.61
CA GLU A 51 3.52 2.27 -4.55
C GLU A 51 4.75 1.51 -5.03
N ILE A 52 4.71 0.18 -4.98
CA ILE A 52 5.78 -0.70 -5.47
C ILE A 52 5.16 -1.64 -6.49
N ASN A 53 5.70 -1.61 -7.72
CA ASN A 53 5.40 -2.60 -8.74
C ASN A 53 6.20 -3.87 -8.41
N GLY A 54 5.52 -4.96 -8.02
CA GLY A 54 6.23 -6.18 -7.63
C GLY A 54 6.83 -6.96 -8.80
N ALA A 55 6.42 -6.68 -10.05
CA ALA A 55 7.00 -7.31 -11.23
C ALA A 55 8.30 -6.63 -11.67
N THR A 56 8.41 -5.30 -11.54
CA THR A 56 9.58 -4.53 -11.99
C THR A 56 10.47 -4.04 -10.85
N GLY A 57 9.95 -4.00 -9.63
CA GLY A 57 10.60 -3.37 -8.48
C GLY A 57 10.58 -1.84 -8.52
N GLU A 58 9.93 -1.23 -9.52
CA GLU A 58 9.79 0.23 -9.61
C GLU A 58 8.94 0.77 -8.46
N LYS A 59 9.30 1.97 -7.99
CA LYS A 59 8.73 2.58 -6.79
C LYS A 59 8.26 3.99 -7.12
N TYR A 60 7.07 4.34 -6.65
CA TYR A 60 6.45 5.62 -6.89
C TYR A 60 5.88 6.20 -5.60
N LEU A 61 6.01 7.51 -5.43
CA LEU A 61 5.28 8.24 -4.41
C LEU A 61 3.96 8.73 -5.01
N ILE A 62 2.85 8.15 -4.58
CA ILE A 62 1.53 8.46 -5.12
C ILE A 62 0.67 9.26 -4.13
N LYS A 63 -0.24 10.06 -4.66
CA LYS A 63 -1.21 10.83 -3.89
C LYS A 63 -2.63 10.33 -4.16
N THR A 64 -3.36 9.95 -3.11
CA THR A 64 -4.73 9.47 -3.28
C THR A 64 -5.70 10.59 -3.66
N LEU A 65 -6.77 10.22 -4.36
CA LEU A 65 -7.83 11.16 -4.76
C LEU A 65 -8.55 11.74 -3.54
N SER A 66 -9.04 12.98 -3.67
CA SER A 66 -9.93 13.57 -2.66
C SER A 66 -11.32 12.98 -2.89
N TYR A 67 -11.70 11.94 -2.16
CA TYR A 67 -13.07 11.43 -2.26
C TYR A 67 -14.01 12.35 -1.48
N ASN A 68 -14.89 13.05 -2.20
CA ASN A 68 -15.92 13.89 -1.59
C ASN A 68 -17.23 13.10 -1.54
N LEU A 69 -17.62 12.67 -0.35
CA LEU A 69 -18.87 11.92 -0.10
C LEU A 69 -20.14 12.68 -0.55
N ASN A 70 -20.07 14.00 -0.68
CA ASN A 70 -21.19 14.84 -1.10
C ASN A 70 -21.21 15.11 -2.62
N ASN A 71 -20.30 14.53 -3.39
CA ASN A 71 -20.34 14.60 -4.84
C ASN A 71 -21.21 13.45 -5.36
N PRO A 72 -22.39 13.71 -5.95
CA PRO A 72 -23.30 12.66 -6.43
C PRO A 72 -22.72 11.80 -7.55
N ASN A 73 -21.62 12.22 -8.18
CA ASN A 73 -20.88 11.39 -9.15
C ASN A 73 -19.93 10.38 -8.51
N SER A 74 -19.76 10.41 -7.17
CA SER A 74 -18.86 9.54 -6.42
C SER A 74 -19.43 8.14 -6.16
N ASP A 75 -20.76 7.97 -6.29
CA ASP A 75 -21.46 6.69 -6.08
C ASP A 75 -21.20 5.66 -7.19
N ARG A 76 -20.71 6.07 -8.37
CA ARG A 76 -20.35 5.12 -9.44
C ARG A 76 -19.23 4.15 -9.04
N PHE A 77 -18.31 4.57 -8.17
CA PHE A 77 -17.22 3.72 -7.69
C PHE A 77 -17.62 2.75 -6.56
N LYS A 78 -18.80 2.90 -5.96
CA LYS A 78 -19.30 1.96 -4.94
C LYS A 78 -19.83 0.65 -5.51
N SER A 79 -20.06 0.57 -6.82
CA SER A 79 -20.77 -0.57 -7.46
C SER A 79 -19.88 -1.73 -7.94
N ILE A 80 -18.57 -1.70 -7.65
CA ILE A 80 -17.60 -2.68 -8.20
C ILE A 80 -17.05 -3.66 -7.13
N PHE A 81 -17.56 -3.62 -5.89
CA PHE A 81 -17.23 -4.62 -4.86
C PHE A 81 -18.49 -5.18 -4.19
#